data_AF-A0A1X7P575-F1
#
_entry.id   AF-A0A1X7P575-F1
#
_cell.length_a   1.000
_cell.length_b   1.000
_cell.length_c   1.000
_cell.angle_alpha   90.00
_cell.angle_beta   90.00
_cell.angle_gamma   90.00
#
_symmetry.space_group_name_H-M   'P 1'
#
loop_
_entity.id
_entity.type
_entity.pdbx_description
1 polymer ?
#
loop_
_entity_poly.entity_id
_entity_poly.type
_entity_poly.pdbx_seq_one_letter_code
_entity_poly.pdbx_strand_id
1 'polypeptide(L)'
;MGLRRSVLLLPPLLALALGGCTTESGAEPTRPVVDVVSGAAVLEATTETVLLPLDGYGPDAGGRQLIQRAADLLIEDCVARKGFEIDLVDVLDYPPSTQYDLNFFGVWTRERALRTGLGIPYDALSEAHLAEDATVPSDAYEAILACPDGDDEDAASLEESPSDSVLERGRTDSWGWASTDPVWEEALTAYRSCMEALGYTFDDSHTPYSPAIADAVDSEAGIRAALDQVDCLSTTGASQTFVDVVAAYQVVFIVENEAALVAEKKESEERVGLARRVIGEHGEG
;
A
#
# COMPACT_ATOMS: atom_id res chain seq x y z
N MET A 1 -28.75 -48.13 -62.66
CA MET A 1 -27.78 -48.47 -63.72
C MET A 1 -27.85 -47.37 -64.79
N GLY A 2 -26.81 -46.52 -64.86
CA GLY A 2 -26.64 -45.46 -65.87
C GLY A 2 -27.52 -44.21 -65.67
N LEU A 3 -27.03 -42.97 -65.80
CA LEU A 3 -25.79 -42.46 -66.35
C LEU A 3 -25.61 -40.98 -65.90
N ARG A 4 -24.40 -40.63 -65.43
CA ARG A 4 -23.56 -39.45 -65.81
C ARG A 4 -24.16 -38.03 -65.68
N ARG A 5 -23.43 -36.95 -65.38
CA ARG A 5 -21.99 -36.67 -65.20
C ARG A 5 -21.89 -35.27 -64.56
N SER A 6 -20.80 -35.08 -63.84
CA SER A 6 -20.33 -33.89 -63.14
C SER A 6 -20.37 -32.57 -63.93
N VAL A 7 -20.76 -31.49 -63.25
CA VAL A 7 -20.37 -30.12 -63.59
C VAL A 7 -19.61 -29.55 -62.38
N LEU A 8 -18.40 -29.05 -62.66
CA LEU A 8 -17.43 -28.57 -61.69
C LEU A 8 -17.92 -27.30 -60.97
N LEU A 9 -17.62 -27.27 -59.67
CA LEU A 9 -17.74 -26.13 -58.77
C LEU A 9 -16.76 -25.00 -59.14
N LEU A 10 -17.26 -23.77 -59.13
CA LEU A 10 -16.48 -22.54 -58.97
C LEU A 10 -17.00 -21.87 -57.68
N PRO A 11 -16.16 -21.64 -56.65
CA PRO A 11 -16.60 -20.96 -55.43
C PRO A 11 -16.63 -19.44 -55.66
N PRO A 12 -17.59 -18.71 -55.06
CA PRO A 12 -17.56 -17.25 -55.06
C PRO A 12 -16.50 -16.74 -54.08
N LEU A 13 -15.74 -15.72 -54.51
CA LEU A 13 -14.85 -14.93 -53.64
C LEU A 13 -15.66 -14.35 -52.48
N LEU A 14 -15.40 -14.84 -51.27
CA LEU A 14 -15.86 -14.24 -50.02
C LEU A 14 -14.95 -13.04 -49.72
N ALA A 15 -15.50 -11.83 -49.79
CA ALA A 15 -14.83 -10.62 -49.35
C ALA A 15 -14.65 -10.67 -47.81
N LEU A 16 -13.41 -10.88 -47.35
CA LEU A 16 -13.05 -10.67 -45.95
C LEU A 16 -13.09 -9.16 -45.66
N ALA A 17 -14.14 -8.71 -44.99
CA ALA A 17 -14.16 -7.46 -44.28
C ALA A 17 -13.27 -7.61 -43.03
N LEU A 18 -12.11 -6.96 -43.03
CA LEU A 18 -11.28 -6.78 -41.85
C LEU A 18 -12.02 -5.84 -40.89
N GLY A 19 -12.77 -6.41 -39.96
CA GLY A 19 -13.22 -5.70 -38.76
C GLY A 19 -12.00 -5.42 -37.90
N GLY A 20 -11.46 -4.20 -37.98
CA GLY A 20 -10.48 -3.72 -37.03
C GLY A 20 -11.17 -3.58 -35.67
N CYS A 21 -10.80 -4.42 -34.72
CA CYS A 21 -11.03 -4.14 -33.31
C CYS A 21 -10.23 -2.88 -32.99
N THR A 22 -10.92 -1.75 -32.85
CA THR A 22 -10.37 -0.60 -32.15
C THR A 22 -10.25 -1.00 -30.70
N THR A 23 -9.05 -1.37 -30.29
CA THR A 23 -8.70 -1.42 -28.88
C THR A 23 -8.85 0.01 -28.38
N GLU A 24 -9.95 0.27 -27.68
CA GLU A 24 -10.12 1.49 -26.90
C GLU A 24 -9.04 1.43 -25.84
N SER A 25 -7.92 2.08 -26.13
CA SER A 25 -6.85 2.31 -25.16
C SER A 25 -7.54 3.03 -24.01
N GLY A 26 -7.67 2.36 -22.87
CA GLY A 26 -8.24 2.94 -21.67
C GLY A 26 -7.58 4.30 -21.46
N ALA A 27 -8.38 5.36 -21.51
CA ALA A 27 -7.90 6.68 -21.20
C ALA A 27 -7.35 6.62 -19.77
N GLU A 28 -6.08 6.99 -19.57
CA GLU A 28 -5.59 7.23 -18.21
C GLU A 28 -6.58 8.19 -17.54
N PRO A 29 -6.98 7.90 -16.28
CA PRO A 29 -7.92 8.76 -15.60
C PRO A 29 -7.32 10.16 -15.55
N THR A 30 -8.04 11.10 -16.17
CA THR A 30 -7.55 12.46 -16.35
C THR A 30 -7.39 13.10 -14.99
N ARG A 31 -6.16 13.52 -14.66
CA ARG A 31 -5.85 14.20 -13.40
C ARG A 31 -6.79 15.40 -13.20
N PRO A 32 -7.50 15.48 -12.06
CA PRO A 32 -8.38 16.62 -11.78
C PRO A 32 -7.57 17.88 -11.48
N VAL A 33 -8.19 19.04 -11.64
CA VAL A 33 -7.58 20.32 -11.23
C VAL A 33 -7.91 20.53 -9.75
N VAL A 34 -6.89 20.73 -8.93
CA VAL A 34 -7.03 20.93 -7.48
C VAL A 34 -6.34 22.22 -7.04
N ASP A 35 -6.91 22.85 -6.02
CA ASP A 35 -6.25 23.92 -5.27
C ASP A 35 -5.57 23.30 -4.04
N VAL A 36 -4.24 23.39 -3.97
CA VAL A 36 -3.48 22.87 -2.83
C VAL A 36 -3.65 23.80 -1.64
N VAL A 37 -4.27 23.30 -0.58
CA VAL A 37 -4.46 24.03 0.68
C VAL A 37 -3.44 23.55 1.69
N SER A 38 -2.65 24.47 2.24
CA SER A 38 -1.66 24.13 3.26
C SER A 38 -2.32 23.64 4.55
N GLY A 39 -1.83 22.54 5.11
CA GLY A 39 -2.35 21.90 6.32
C GLY A 39 -3.62 21.08 6.10
N ALA A 40 -3.90 20.67 4.87
CA ALA A 40 -5.00 19.76 4.55
C ALA A 40 -4.69 18.31 4.97
N ALA A 41 -3.41 17.95 5.05
CA ALA A 41 -2.92 16.74 5.68
C ALA A 41 -2.10 17.07 6.94
N VAL A 42 -2.00 16.11 7.87
CA VAL A 42 -1.26 16.27 9.12
C VAL A 42 -0.09 15.30 9.17
N LEU A 43 1.12 15.85 9.35
CA LEU A 43 2.31 15.09 9.72
C LEU A 43 2.34 14.90 11.24
N GLU A 44 2.04 13.69 11.73
CA GLU A 44 2.09 13.37 13.17
C GLU A 44 3.48 12.82 13.55
N ALA A 45 4.35 13.70 14.02
CA ALA A 45 5.75 13.37 14.26
C ALA A 45 5.94 12.32 15.36
N THR A 46 5.00 12.22 16.31
CA THR A 46 5.08 11.29 17.44
C THR A 46 4.91 9.83 17.00
N THR A 47 3.96 9.60 16.09
CA THR A 47 3.68 8.27 15.54
C THR A 47 4.36 8.03 14.20
N GLU A 48 5.07 9.03 13.67
CA GLU A 48 5.70 9.02 12.34
C GLU A 48 4.69 8.72 11.22
N THR A 49 3.42 9.10 11.42
CA THR A 49 2.33 8.83 10.47
C THR A 49 1.89 10.08 9.74
N VAL A 50 1.31 9.89 8.55
CA VAL A 50 0.61 10.94 7.80
C VAL A 50 -0.89 10.71 7.90
N LEU A 51 -1.63 11.72 8.34
CA LEU A 51 -3.10 11.69 8.36
C LEU A 51 -3.63 12.37 7.10
N LEU A 52 -4.21 11.59 6.21
CA LEU A 52 -4.79 12.00 4.94
C LEU A 52 -6.33 11.94 5.00
N PRO A 53 -7.04 12.73 4.16
CA PRO A 53 -8.51 12.74 4.14
C PRO A 53 -9.18 11.37 3.98
N LEU A 54 -8.59 10.47 3.18
CA LEU A 54 -9.15 9.12 2.95
C LEU A 54 -9.02 8.19 4.16
N ASP A 55 -8.12 8.46 5.12
CA ASP A 55 -7.89 7.57 6.27
C ASP A 55 -9.12 7.47 7.18
N GLY A 56 -10.08 8.41 7.07
CA GLY A 56 -11.34 8.37 7.79
C GLY A 56 -12.36 7.35 7.29
N TYR A 57 -12.09 6.62 6.19
CA TYR A 57 -13.01 5.69 5.54
C TYR A 57 -12.58 4.22 5.59
N GLY A 58 -11.41 3.92 6.15
CA GLY A 58 -10.92 2.55 6.34
C GLY A 58 -10.54 2.27 7.78
N PRO A 59 -10.00 1.07 8.06
CA PRO A 59 -9.50 0.76 9.39
C PRO A 59 -8.23 1.58 9.65
N ASP A 60 -8.13 2.16 10.84
CA ASP A 60 -6.87 2.76 11.30
C ASP A 60 -5.78 1.69 11.48
N ALA A 61 -4.57 2.10 11.82
CA ALA A 61 -3.44 1.18 11.89
C ALA A 61 -3.66 0.04 12.92
N GLY A 62 -4.30 0.33 14.06
CA GLY A 62 -4.65 -0.68 15.05
C GLY A 62 -5.81 -1.57 14.60
N GLY A 63 -6.81 -1.02 13.89
CA GLY A 63 -7.88 -1.78 13.27
C GLY A 63 -7.37 -2.80 12.26
N ARG A 64 -6.34 -2.44 11.48
CA ARG A 64 -5.67 -3.38 10.56
C ARG A 64 -4.95 -4.50 11.29
N GLN A 65 -4.22 -4.19 12.37
CA GLN A 65 -3.59 -5.24 13.19
C GLN A 65 -4.61 -6.19 13.83
N LEU A 66 -5.77 -5.67 14.27
CA LEU A 66 -6.85 -6.53 14.77
C LEU A 66 -7.36 -7.48 13.68
N ILE A 67 -7.61 -6.97 12.47
CA ILE A 67 -8.07 -7.80 11.34
C ILE A 67 -7.02 -8.87 11.01
N GLN A 68 -5.75 -8.49 10.95
CA GLN A 68 -4.65 -9.43 10.68
C GLN A 68 -4.56 -10.51 11.76
N ARG A 69 -4.50 -10.13 13.06
CA ARG A 69 -4.41 -11.13 14.13
C ARG A 69 -5.62 -12.07 14.16
N ALA A 70 -6.82 -11.55 13.89
CA ALA A 70 -8.01 -12.38 13.79
C ALA A 70 -7.91 -13.40 12.65
N ALA A 71 -7.41 -12.99 11.48
CA ALA A 71 -7.18 -13.90 10.37
C ALA A 71 -6.12 -14.97 10.72
N ASP A 72 -5.03 -14.57 11.38
CA ASP A 72 -3.96 -15.47 11.82
C ASP A 72 -4.48 -16.56 12.77
N LEU A 73 -5.31 -16.20 13.75
CA LEU A 73 -5.94 -17.16 14.68
C LEU A 73 -6.83 -18.18 13.95
N LEU A 74 -7.60 -17.75 12.95
CA LEU A 74 -8.42 -18.66 12.16
C LEU A 74 -7.57 -19.59 11.28
N ILE A 75 -6.42 -19.11 10.80
CA ILE A 75 -5.42 -19.92 10.09
C ILE A 75 -4.82 -20.96 11.04
N GLU A 76 -4.38 -20.56 12.24
CA GLU A 76 -3.86 -21.47 13.28
C GLU A 76 -4.85 -22.60 13.58
N ASP A 77 -6.13 -22.26 13.81
CA ASP A 77 -7.20 -23.24 14.06
C ASP A 77 -7.46 -24.18 12.88
N CYS A 78 -7.41 -23.66 11.65
CA CYS A 78 -7.55 -24.47 10.45
C CYS A 78 -6.38 -25.45 10.30
N VAL A 79 -5.16 -24.99 10.52
CA VAL A 79 -3.93 -25.77 10.40
C VAL A 79 -3.86 -26.83 11.51
N ALA A 80 -4.29 -26.50 12.73
CA ALA A 80 -4.46 -27.44 13.84
C ALA A 80 -5.40 -28.60 13.51
N ARG A 81 -6.56 -28.32 12.88
CA ARG A 81 -7.49 -29.35 12.39
C ARG A 81 -6.88 -30.27 11.33
N LYS A 82 -5.87 -29.79 10.59
CA LYS A 82 -5.11 -30.57 9.61
C LYS A 82 -3.95 -31.36 10.24
N GLY A 83 -3.75 -31.25 11.56
CA GLY A 83 -2.77 -32.01 12.33
C GLY A 83 -1.41 -31.34 12.50
N PHE A 84 -1.31 -30.04 12.24
CA PHE A 84 -0.11 -29.25 12.43
C PHE A 84 -0.32 -28.23 13.54
N GLU A 85 0.62 -28.14 14.47
CA GLU A 85 0.64 -27.07 15.47
C GLU A 85 1.60 -25.98 14.98
N ILE A 86 1.07 -24.78 14.75
CA ILE A 86 1.81 -23.57 14.39
C ILE A 86 1.44 -22.48 15.40
N ASP A 87 2.31 -21.49 15.54
CA ASP A 87 2.11 -20.31 16.38
C ASP A 87 2.55 -19.12 15.53
N LEU A 88 1.58 -18.33 15.05
CA LEU A 88 1.87 -17.15 14.24
C LEU A 88 2.12 -15.96 15.17
N VAL A 89 2.98 -15.05 14.73
CA VAL A 89 3.36 -13.86 15.46
C VAL A 89 2.12 -13.05 15.82
N ASP A 90 1.96 -12.75 17.10
CA ASP A 90 0.92 -11.82 17.53
C ASP A 90 1.30 -10.39 17.13
N VAL A 91 0.78 -9.94 16.00
CA VAL A 91 1.04 -8.60 15.48
C VAL A 91 0.61 -7.48 16.43
N LEU A 92 -0.24 -7.75 17.43
CA LEU A 92 -0.68 -6.78 18.44
C LEU A 92 0.39 -6.49 19.49
N ASP A 93 1.42 -7.34 19.63
CA ASP A 93 2.56 -7.10 20.51
C ASP A 93 3.53 -6.04 19.95
N TYR A 94 3.31 -5.60 18.71
CA TYR A 94 4.17 -4.69 17.98
C TYR A 94 3.45 -3.37 17.67
N PRO A 95 4.17 -2.23 17.62
CA PRO A 95 3.59 -0.98 17.15
C PRO A 95 3.14 -1.12 15.69
N PRO A 96 2.07 -0.43 15.27
CA PRO A 96 1.65 -0.45 13.88
C PRO A 96 2.77 0.02 12.94
N SER A 97 2.90 -0.64 11.78
CA SER A 97 3.91 -0.30 10.79
C SER A 97 3.72 1.11 10.23
N THR A 98 4.81 1.88 10.17
CA THR A 98 4.89 3.20 9.51
C THR A 98 5.48 3.10 8.10
N GLN A 99 5.70 1.88 7.60
CA GLN A 99 6.38 1.64 6.33
C GLN A 99 5.65 2.24 5.13
N TYR A 100 4.31 2.25 5.15
CA TYR A 100 3.52 2.91 4.12
C TYR A 100 3.91 4.38 3.98
N ASP A 101 3.83 5.15 5.07
CA ASP A 101 4.16 6.57 5.08
C ASP A 101 5.64 6.84 4.74
N LEU A 102 6.54 5.96 5.17
CA LEU A 102 7.96 6.04 4.81
C LEU A 102 8.22 5.81 3.32
N ASN A 103 7.51 4.86 2.69
CA ASN A 103 7.65 4.58 1.27
C ASN A 103 7.18 5.77 0.41
N PHE A 104 6.14 6.46 0.86
CA PHE A 104 5.54 7.58 0.12
C PHE A 104 6.24 8.92 0.41
N PHE A 105 6.54 9.22 1.67
CA PHE A 105 6.99 10.56 2.08
C PHE A 105 8.44 10.59 2.61
N GLY A 106 9.11 9.44 2.66
CA GLY A 106 10.50 9.33 3.11
C GLY A 106 10.68 9.59 4.60
N VAL A 107 11.93 9.81 5.01
CA VAL A 107 12.29 10.14 6.39
C VAL A 107 12.12 11.63 6.63
N TRP A 108 11.14 12.01 7.45
CA TRP A 108 10.81 13.43 7.72
C TRP A 108 10.80 13.80 9.22
N THR A 109 11.04 12.85 10.12
CA THR A 109 11.25 13.13 11.56
C THR A 109 12.70 12.91 11.98
N ARG A 110 13.16 13.74 12.92
CA ARG A 110 14.52 13.64 13.46
C ARG A 110 14.73 12.34 14.23
N GLU A 111 13.72 11.89 14.98
CA GLU A 111 13.77 10.66 15.76
C GLU A 111 13.94 9.43 14.86
N ARG A 112 13.19 9.37 13.75
CA ARG A 112 13.34 8.34 12.71
C ARG A 112 14.73 8.31 12.12
N ALA A 113 15.24 9.49 11.73
CA ALA A 113 16.57 9.63 11.15
C ALA A 113 17.68 9.15 12.09
N LEU A 114 17.56 9.44 13.40
CA LEU A 114 18.51 8.96 14.41
C LEU A 114 18.43 7.45 14.62
N ARG A 115 17.25 6.85 14.48
CA ARG A 115 17.02 5.43 14.74
C ARG A 115 17.60 4.54 13.66
N THR A 116 17.43 4.86 12.37
CA THR A 116 17.90 3.97 11.27
C THR A 116 18.45 4.69 10.05
N GLY A 117 18.76 5.99 10.15
CA GLY A 117 19.21 6.77 9.00
C GLY A 117 18.20 6.78 7.85
N LEU A 118 18.68 6.51 6.63
CA LEU A 118 17.87 6.44 5.41
C LEU A 118 17.24 5.06 5.19
N GLY A 119 17.60 4.07 6.01
CA GLY A 119 17.09 2.71 5.86
C GLY A 119 15.62 2.62 6.24
N ILE A 120 14.89 1.70 5.61
CA ILE A 120 13.60 1.22 6.13
C ILE A 120 13.89 0.55 7.48
N PRO A 121 13.13 0.84 8.55
CA PRO A 121 13.48 0.28 9.84
C PRO A 121 13.25 -1.22 9.75
N TYR A 122 14.29 -1.98 10.10
CA TYR A 122 14.09 -3.37 10.47
C TYR A 122 13.34 -3.32 11.81
N ASP A 123 12.02 -3.50 11.76
CA ASP A 123 11.18 -3.46 12.94
C ASP A 123 11.13 -4.82 13.62
N ALA A 124 10.88 -4.82 14.94
CA ALA A 124 10.85 -6.04 15.73
C ALA A 124 9.79 -7.04 15.24
N LEU A 125 8.77 -6.57 14.52
CA LEU A 125 7.75 -7.40 13.88
C LEU A 125 8.35 -8.18 12.70
N SER A 126 9.16 -7.54 11.87
CA SER A 126 9.89 -8.20 10.77
C SER A 126 10.86 -9.27 11.29
N GLU A 127 11.54 -9.00 12.41
CA GLU A 127 12.37 -10.01 13.11
C GLU A 127 11.55 -11.21 13.58
N ALA A 128 10.37 -10.94 14.13
CA ALA A 128 9.47 -11.97 14.62
C ALA A 128 8.97 -12.86 13.49
N HIS A 129 8.52 -12.28 12.36
CA HIS A 129 8.11 -13.06 11.19
C HIS A 129 9.27 -13.89 10.63
N LEU A 130 10.49 -13.36 10.57
CA LEU A 130 11.64 -14.14 10.12
C LEU A 130 11.99 -15.30 11.06
N ALA A 131 11.75 -15.13 12.37
CA ALA A 131 11.91 -16.21 13.34
C ALA A 131 10.79 -17.26 13.24
N GLU A 132 9.55 -16.83 13.02
CA GLU A 132 8.40 -17.69 12.74
C GLU A 132 8.61 -18.51 11.46
N ASP A 133 8.95 -17.88 10.34
CA ASP A 133 9.22 -18.55 9.06
C ASP A 133 10.28 -19.65 9.19
N ALA A 134 11.25 -19.46 10.10
CA ALA A 134 12.31 -20.42 10.36
C ALA A 134 11.85 -21.63 11.22
N THR A 135 10.74 -21.52 11.95
CA THR A 135 10.19 -22.59 12.80
C THR A 135 9.01 -23.32 12.18
N VAL A 136 8.27 -22.69 11.27
CA VAL A 136 7.14 -23.31 10.56
C VAL A 136 7.62 -24.51 9.71
N PRO A 137 7.11 -25.73 9.97
CA PRO A 137 7.45 -26.90 9.16
C PRO A 137 7.00 -26.73 7.70
N SER A 138 7.81 -27.17 6.74
CA SER A 138 7.50 -26.97 5.32
C SER A 138 6.22 -27.68 4.85
N ASP A 139 5.80 -28.74 5.55
CA ASP A 139 4.52 -29.42 5.33
C ASP A 139 3.33 -28.70 5.99
N ALA A 140 3.56 -27.93 7.06
CA ALA A 140 2.57 -27.01 7.61
C ALA A 140 2.32 -25.81 6.69
N TYR A 141 3.34 -25.35 5.93
CA TYR A 141 3.18 -24.24 4.98
C TYR A 141 2.13 -24.52 3.89
N GLU A 142 2.11 -25.73 3.33
CA GLU A 142 1.06 -26.13 2.38
C GLU A 142 -0.33 -26.19 3.05
N ALA A 143 -0.39 -26.51 4.35
CA ALA A 143 -1.63 -26.48 5.11
C ALA A 143 -2.14 -25.05 5.34
N ILE A 144 -1.24 -24.11 5.66
CA ILE A 144 -1.49 -22.66 5.78
C ILE A 144 -2.07 -22.15 4.47
N LEU A 145 -1.42 -22.38 3.33
CA LEU A 145 -1.91 -21.90 2.03
C LEU A 145 -3.29 -22.44 1.64
N ALA A 146 -3.65 -23.62 2.15
CA ALA A 146 -4.95 -24.25 1.88
C ALA A 146 -6.02 -23.92 2.94
N CYS A 147 -5.77 -22.99 3.86
CA CYS A 147 -6.70 -22.57 4.92
C CYS A 147 -7.52 -21.31 4.60
N PRO A 148 -7.01 -20.31 3.85
CA PRO A 148 -7.83 -19.19 3.35
C PRO A 148 -9.02 -19.63 2.49
N ASP A 149 -8.92 -20.75 1.77
CA ASP A 149 -9.98 -21.31 0.90
C ASP A 149 -11.09 -22.08 1.67
N GLY A 150 -11.19 -21.93 2.99
CA GLY A 150 -12.12 -22.71 3.83
C GLY A 150 -13.57 -22.24 3.81
N ASP A 151 -14.52 -23.12 4.18
CA ASP A 151 -15.95 -22.83 4.43
C ASP A 151 -16.19 -21.89 5.65
N ASP A 152 -15.18 -21.13 6.09
CA ASP A 152 -15.24 -20.27 7.27
C ASP A 152 -15.73 -18.88 6.87
N GLU A 153 -16.99 -18.58 7.23
CA GLU A 153 -17.64 -17.31 6.91
C GLU A 153 -16.94 -16.12 7.59
N ASP A 154 -16.33 -16.33 8.76
CA ASP A 154 -15.62 -15.28 9.48
C ASP A 154 -14.27 -14.99 8.81
N ALA A 155 -13.53 -16.01 8.37
CA ALA A 155 -12.29 -15.83 7.61
C ALA A 155 -12.55 -15.06 6.29
N ALA A 156 -13.56 -15.48 5.53
CA ALA A 156 -13.96 -14.80 4.29
C ALA A 156 -14.43 -13.35 4.53
N SER A 157 -15.02 -13.06 5.68
CA SER A 157 -15.48 -11.72 6.05
C SER A 157 -14.36 -10.80 6.56
N LEU A 158 -13.23 -11.37 7.01
CA LEU A 158 -12.04 -10.61 7.41
C LEU A 158 -11.17 -10.24 6.21
N GLU A 159 -11.21 -11.04 5.13
CA GLU A 159 -10.53 -10.72 3.88
C GLU A 159 -11.15 -9.50 3.18
N GLU A 160 -10.30 -8.60 2.72
CA GLU A 160 -10.69 -7.50 1.82
C GLU A 160 -10.00 -7.71 0.48
N SER A 161 -10.79 -7.79 -0.60
CA SER A 161 -10.23 -7.80 -1.95
C SER A 161 -9.80 -6.38 -2.34
N PRO A 162 -8.49 -6.11 -2.53
CA PRO A 162 -8.02 -4.76 -2.84
C PRO A 162 -8.53 -4.25 -4.20
N SER A 163 -8.93 -5.14 -5.11
CA SER A 163 -9.44 -4.75 -6.44
C SER A 163 -10.80 -4.05 -6.38
N ASP A 164 -11.58 -4.33 -5.33
CA ASP A 164 -12.96 -3.85 -5.21
C ASP A 164 -13.06 -2.60 -4.32
N SER A 165 -12.06 -2.36 -3.47
CA SER A 165 -11.98 -1.22 -2.55
C SER A 165 -11.93 0.13 -3.28
N VAL A 166 -12.91 0.99 -3.00
CA VAL A 166 -12.94 2.38 -3.47
C VAL A 166 -11.91 3.21 -2.73
N LEU A 167 -11.65 2.89 -1.45
CA LEU A 167 -10.61 3.51 -0.65
C LEU A 167 -9.22 3.30 -1.26
N GLU A 168 -8.84 2.06 -1.56
CA GLU A 168 -7.50 1.73 -2.09
C GLU A 168 -7.29 2.29 -3.50
N ARG A 169 -8.34 2.32 -4.33
CA ARG A 169 -8.30 3.06 -5.61
C ARG A 169 -8.07 4.56 -5.36
N GLY A 170 -8.79 5.16 -4.42
CA GLY A 170 -8.61 6.57 -4.07
C GLY A 170 -7.21 6.89 -3.59
N ARG A 171 -6.60 6.03 -2.78
CA ARG A 171 -5.19 6.17 -2.34
C ARG A 171 -4.23 6.09 -3.53
N THR A 172 -4.40 5.08 -4.38
CA THR A 172 -3.54 4.87 -5.55
C THR A 172 -3.63 6.02 -6.57
N ASP A 173 -4.85 6.41 -6.94
CA ASP A 173 -5.08 7.46 -7.94
C ASP A 173 -4.62 8.83 -7.44
N SER A 174 -4.98 9.20 -6.20
CA SER A 174 -4.57 10.48 -5.61
C SER A 174 -3.06 10.59 -5.48
N TRP A 175 -2.36 9.49 -5.14
CA TRP A 175 -0.90 9.45 -5.13
C TRP A 175 -0.31 9.62 -6.54
N GLY A 176 -0.82 8.89 -7.54
CA GLY A 176 -0.37 8.98 -8.92
C GLY A 176 -0.52 10.39 -9.51
N TRP A 177 -1.62 11.07 -9.19
CA TRP A 177 -1.83 12.47 -9.58
C TRP A 177 -0.95 13.45 -8.81
N ALA A 178 -0.79 13.26 -7.49
CA ALA A 178 0.00 14.13 -6.64
C ALA A 178 1.49 14.13 -7.00
N SER A 179 2.07 12.94 -7.20
CA SER A 179 3.50 12.76 -7.50
C SER A 179 3.92 13.32 -8.86
N THR A 180 2.95 13.71 -9.71
CA THR A 180 3.16 14.37 -11.01
C THR A 180 2.64 15.81 -11.02
N ASP A 181 2.31 16.39 -9.85
CA ASP A 181 1.85 17.76 -9.70
C ASP A 181 3.00 18.78 -9.85
N PRO A 182 2.86 19.88 -10.62
CA PRO A 182 3.87 20.93 -10.65
C PRO A 182 4.23 21.51 -9.27
N VAL A 183 3.27 21.58 -8.34
CA VAL A 183 3.52 22.00 -6.96
C VAL A 183 4.41 20.99 -6.23
N TRP A 184 4.20 19.70 -6.49
CA TRP A 184 5.06 18.62 -6.00
C TRP A 184 6.47 18.74 -6.58
N GLU A 185 6.59 18.91 -7.90
CA GLU A 185 7.86 19.03 -8.60
C GLU A 185 8.68 20.22 -8.12
N GLU A 186 8.03 21.37 -7.88
CA GLU A 186 8.68 22.56 -7.32
C GLU A 186 9.21 22.30 -5.90
N ALA A 187 8.40 21.70 -5.02
CA ALA A 187 8.82 21.35 -3.67
C ALA A 187 9.97 20.33 -3.65
N LEU A 188 9.91 19.31 -4.52
CA LEU A 188 10.97 18.33 -4.70
C LEU A 188 12.26 18.99 -5.18
N THR A 189 12.17 19.93 -6.11
CA THR A 189 13.32 20.67 -6.63
C THR A 189 13.97 21.54 -5.55
N ALA A 190 13.17 22.23 -4.74
CA ALA A 190 13.65 23.04 -3.63
C ALA A 190 14.36 22.16 -2.57
N TYR A 191 13.76 21.04 -2.18
CA TYR A 191 14.36 20.06 -1.29
C TYR A 191 15.71 19.53 -1.83
N ARG A 192 15.74 19.09 -3.09
CA ARG A 192 16.97 18.56 -3.72
C ARG A 192 18.08 19.60 -3.78
N SER A 193 17.74 20.85 -4.11
CA SER A 193 18.70 21.96 -4.12
C SER A 193 19.33 22.20 -2.75
N CYS A 194 18.56 22.05 -1.67
CA CYS A 194 19.07 22.12 -0.30
C CYS A 194 20.07 20.99 -0.02
N MET A 195 19.73 19.74 -0.39
CA MET A 195 20.60 18.59 -0.19
C MET A 195 21.87 18.65 -1.05
N GLU A 196 21.78 19.11 -2.30
CA GLU A 196 22.93 19.30 -3.18
C GLU A 196 23.90 20.36 -2.64
N ALA A 197 23.39 21.42 -1.99
CA ALA A 197 24.23 22.41 -1.33
C ALA A 197 25.03 21.82 -0.14
N LEU A 198 24.56 20.71 0.44
CA LEU A 198 25.27 19.94 1.47
C LEU A 198 26.20 18.87 0.88
N GLY A 199 26.24 18.73 -0.45
CA GLY A 199 27.12 17.82 -1.17
C GLY A 199 26.50 16.45 -1.48
N TYR A 200 25.20 16.27 -1.29
CA TYR A 200 24.50 15.04 -1.69
C TYR A 200 24.18 15.02 -3.19
N THR A 201 23.99 13.82 -3.72
CA THR A 201 23.54 13.58 -5.10
C THR A 201 22.32 12.67 -5.09
N PHE A 202 21.51 12.73 -6.14
CA PHE A 202 20.36 11.84 -6.33
C PHE A 202 20.57 10.99 -7.58
N ASP A 203 20.08 9.75 -7.55
CA ASP A 203 20.05 8.86 -8.71
C ASP A 203 18.74 8.09 -8.78
N ASP A 204 18.50 7.41 -9.90
CA ASP A 204 17.25 6.69 -10.18
C ASP A 204 17.14 5.35 -9.43
N SER A 205 18.17 4.94 -8.66
CA SER A 205 18.15 3.69 -7.90
C SER A 205 17.53 3.83 -6.50
N HIS A 206 17.26 5.07 -6.08
CA HIS A 206 16.67 5.41 -4.79
C HIS A 206 15.32 6.13 -4.97
N THR A 207 14.56 6.27 -3.88
CA THR A 207 13.33 7.07 -3.90
C THR A 207 13.65 8.52 -4.27
N PRO A 208 12.71 9.28 -4.86
CA PRO A 208 12.96 10.68 -5.24
C PRO A 208 13.45 11.58 -4.09
N TYR A 209 13.18 11.19 -2.85
CA TYR A 209 13.48 11.92 -1.61
C TYR A 209 14.72 11.40 -0.89
N SER A 210 15.36 10.31 -1.33
CA SER A 210 16.53 9.75 -0.65
C SER A 210 17.78 10.08 -1.44
N PRO A 211 18.80 10.73 -0.85
CA PRO A 211 20.07 10.95 -1.52
C PRO A 211 20.82 9.62 -1.69
N ALA A 212 21.62 9.53 -2.74
CA ALA A 212 22.56 8.43 -2.93
C ALA A 212 23.70 8.56 -1.91
N ILE A 213 23.94 7.48 -1.16
CA ILE A 213 25.08 7.37 -0.25
C ILE A 213 25.88 6.10 -0.59
N ALA A 214 27.21 6.15 -0.39
CA ALA A 214 28.08 5.01 -0.70
C ALA A 214 28.09 3.94 0.42
N ASP A 215 27.81 4.37 1.65
CA ASP A 215 27.78 3.52 2.84
C ASP A 215 26.39 2.89 3.03
N ALA A 216 26.28 1.97 3.99
CA ALA A 216 24.98 1.42 4.39
C ALA A 216 24.04 2.52 4.90
N VAL A 217 22.75 2.40 4.59
CA VAL A 217 21.70 3.38 4.91
C VAL A 217 21.47 3.60 6.40
N ASP A 218 21.87 2.65 7.24
CA ASP A 218 21.82 2.66 8.70
C ASP A 218 23.18 3.01 9.36
N SER A 219 24.21 3.30 8.56
CA SER A 219 25.52 3.72 9.05
C SER A 219 25.49 5.13 9.63
N GLU A 220 26.57 5.57 10.29
CA GLU A 220 26.72 6.98 10.70
C GLU A 220 26.59 7.97 9.53
N ALA A 221 27.01 7.57 8.32
CA ALA A 221 26.83 8.39 7.13
C ALA A 221 25.36 8.46 6.70
N GLY A 222 24.64 7.34 6.77
CA GLY A 222 23.19 7.28 6.52
C GLY A 222 22.39 8.09 7.55
N ILE A 223 22.76 8.03 8.83
CA ILE A 223 22.14 8.84 9.89
C ILE A 223 22.38 10.33 9.64
N ARG A 224 23.60 10.75 9.27
CA ARG A 224 23.87 12.15 8.91
C ARG A 224 23.04 12.59 7.70
N ALA A 225 23.00 11.79 6.64
CA ALA A 225 22.22 12.09 5.45
C ALA A 225 20.72 12.19 5.74
N ALA A 226 20.18 11.32 6.59
CA ALA A 226 18.79 11.38 7.01
C ALA A 226 18.49 12.62 7.86
N LEU A 227 19.40 13.03 8.75
CA LEU A 227 19.25 14.27 9.52
C LEU A 227 19.26 15.50 8.61
N ASP A 228 20.19 15.55 7.65
CA ASP A 228 20.25 16.62 6.65
C ASP A 228 18.99 16.64 5.76
N GLN A 229 18.47 15.46 5.39
CA GLN A 229 17.20 15.32 4.67
C GLN A 229 16.04 15.91 5.48
N VAL A 230 15.90 15.55 6.75
CA VAL A 230 14.86 16.08 7.63
C VAL A 230 14.96 17.61 7.74
N ASP A 231 16.16 18.15 7.92
CA ASP A 231 16.39 19.58 8.03
C ASP A 231 16.06 20.30 6.71
N CYS A 232 16.43 19.73 5.55
CA CYS A 232 16.09 20.27 4.24
C CYS A 232 14.59 20.19 3.92
N LEU A 233 13.93 19.07 4.21
CA LEU A 233 12.48 18.90 4.05
C LEU A 233 11.72 19.92 4.89
N SER A 234 12.13 20.13 6.14
CA SER A 234 11.53 21.10 7.06
C SER A 234 11.77 22.54 6.60
N THR A 235 13.01 22.90 6.24
CA THR A 235 13.37 24.28 5.86
C THR A 235 12.70 24.72 4.56
N THR A 236 12.53 23.79 3.62
CA THR A 236 11.86 24.06 2.33
C THR A 236 10.34 23.92 2.41
N GLY A 237 9.81 23.33 3.49
CA GLY A 237 8.38 22.99 3.61
C GLY A 237 7.94 21.87 2.67
N ALA A 238 8.88 21.13 2.09
CA ALA A 238 8.59 20.11 1.08
C ALA A 238 7.78 18.94 1.65
N SER A 239 8.10 18.47 2.86
CA SER A 239 7.34 17.36 3.49
C SER A 239 5.85 17.69 3.65
N GLN A 240 5.54 18.89 4.12
CA GLN A 240 4.16 19.34 4.27
C GLN A 240 3.48 19.53 2.90
N THR A 241 4.21 20.11 1.93
CA THR A 241 3.69 20.30 0.57
C THR A 241 3.29 18.96 -0.07
N PHE A 242 4.12 17.94 0.06
CA PHE A 242 3.85 16.61 -0.48
C PHE A 242 2.52 16.04 0.05
N VAL A 243 2.32 16.04 1.37
CA VAL A 243 1.10 15.49 1.96
C VAL A 243 -0.13 16.34 1.64
N ASP A 244 0.02 17.67 1.54
CA ASP A 244 -1.08 18.58 1.20
C ASP A 244 -1.53 18.43 -0.25
N VAL A 245 -0.61 18.17 -1.19
CA VAL A 245 -0.96 17.87 -2.59
C VAL A 245 -1.77 16.58 -2.66
N VAL A 246 -1.36 15.50 -1.96
CA VAL A 246 -2.14 14.26 -1.90
C VAL A 246 -3.53 14.52 -1.32
N ALA A 247 -3.61 15.25 -0.21
CA ALA A 247 -4.89 15.59 0.41
C ALA A 247 -5.82 16.37 -0.53
N ALA A 248 -5.30 17.30 -1.33
CA ALA A 248 -6.09 18.04 -2.30
C ALA A 248 -6.76 17.12 -3.34
N TYR A 249 -6.02 16.12 -3.85
CA TYR A 249 -6.58 15.11 -4.75
C TYR A 249 -7.58 14.19 -4.05
N GLN A 250 -7.28 13.77 -2.82
CA GLN A 250 -8.19 12.94 -2.05
C GLN A 250 -9.51 13.66 -1.74
N VAL A 251 -9.51 14.95 -1.46
CA VAL A 251 -10.75 15.73 -1.25
C VAL A 251 -11.65 15.67 -2.48
N VAL A 252 -11.09 15.85 -3.69
CA VAL A 252 -11.87 15.72 -4.94
C VAL A 252 -12.39 14.31 -5.11
N PHE A 253 -11.53 13.30 -4.93
CA PHE A 253 -11.92 11.89 -5.02
C PHE A 253 -13.06 11.54 -4.05
N ILE A 254 -12.98 12.04 -2.81
CA ILE A 254 -14.00 11.83 -1.78
C ILE A 254 -15.35 12.41 -2.22
N VAL A 255 -15.37 13.63 -2.76
CA VAL A 255 -16.62 14.25 -3.24
C VAL A 255 -17.27 13.43 -4.36
N GLU A 256 -16.48 12.84 -5.25
CA GLU A 256 -16.98 12.01 -6.35
C GLU A 256 -17.46 10.63 -5.89
N ASN A 257 -16.92 10.11 -4.79
CA ASN A 257 -17.13 8.74 -4.33
C ASN A 257 -17.77 8.64 -2.93
N GLU A 258 -18.31 9.73 -2.38
CA GLU A 258 -18.74 9.86 -0.98
C GLU A 258 -19.64 8.69 -0.54
N ALA A 259 -20.67 8.38 -1.33
CA ALA A 259 -21.61 7.32 -0.99
C ALA A 259 -20.95 5.93 -0.92
N ALA A 260 -19.99 5.66 -1.82
CA ALA A 260 -19.28 4.39 -1.87
C ALA A 260 -18.27 4.28 -0.72
N LEU A 261 -17.53 5.36 -0.44
CA LEU A 261 -16.60 5.43 0.69
C LEU A 261 -17.32 5.31 2.05
N VAL A 262 -18.50 5.91 2.20
CA VAL A 262 -19.32 5.75 3.42
C VAL A 262 -19.81 4.31 3.59
N ALA A 263 -20.16 3.63 2.50
CA ALA A 263 -20.53 2.21 2.55
C ALA A 263 -19.33 1.34 2.96
N GLU A 264 -18.18 1.55 2.33
CA GLU A 264 -16.95 0.82 2.63
C GLU A 264 -16.44 1.07 4.06
N LYS A 265 -16.60 2.30 4.56
CA LYS A 265 -16.34 2.61 5.98
C LYS A 265 -17.16 1.75 6.93
N LYS A 266 -18.46 1.59 6.64
CA LYS A 266 -19.34 0.74 7.45
C LYS A 266 -18.89 -0.72 7.43
N GLU A 267 -18.51 -1.22 6.26
CA GLU A 267 -17.97 -2.57 6.11
C GLU A 267 -16.66 -2.72 6.90
N SER A 268 -15.77 -1.73 6.85
CA SER A 268 -14.53 -1.72 7.63
C SER A 268 -14.79 -1.76 9.15
N GLU A 269 -15.74 -0.97 9.65
CA GLU A 269 -16.14 -0.99 11.07
C GLU A 269 -16.70 -2.37 11.48
N GLU A 270 -17.46 -3.01 10.60
CA GLU A 270 -17.99 -4.37 10.80
C GLU A 270 -16.86 -5.41 10.83
N ARG A 271 -15.87 -5.32 9.92
CA ARG A 271 -14.68 -6.20 9.92
C ARG A 271 -13.86 -6.06 11.18
N VAL A 272 -13.58 -4.84 11.64
CA VAL A 272 -12.87 -4.61 12.92
C VAL A 272 -13.69 -5.15 14.11
N GLY A 273 -15.01 -5.01 14.05
CA GLY A 273 -15.91 -5.58 15.05
C GLY A 273 -15.88 -7.10 15.09
N LEU A 274 -15.85 -7.77 13.92
CA LEU A 274 -15.67 -9.21 13.79
C LEU A 274 -14.30 -9.65 14.30
N ALA A 275 -13.23 -8.96 13.90
CA ALA A 275 -11.87 -9.28 14.32
C ALA A 275 -11.72 -9.33 15.85
N ARG A 276 -12.31 -8.35 16.56
CA ARG A 276 -12.34 -8.36 18.03
C ARG A 276 -13.08 -9.55 18.62
N ARG A 277 -14.15 -10.04 17.98
CA ARG A 277 -14.87 -11.23 18.44
C ARG A 277 -14.00 -12.47 18.27
N VAL A 278 -13.42 -12.66 17.08
CA VAL A 278 -12.53 -13.78 16.78
C VAL A 278 -11.36 -13.82 17.77
N ILE A 279 -10.68 -12.69 17.99
CA ILE A 279 -9.59 -12.63 18.98
C ILE A 279 -10.08 -13.01 20.38
N GLY A 280 -11.28 -12.60 20.79
CA GLY A 280 -11.84 -12.98 22.09
C GLY A 280 -12.27 -14.44 22.21
N GLU A 281 -12.60 -15.10 21.11
CA GLU A 281 -13.06 -16.50 21.07
C GLU A 281 -11.90 -17.49 20.88
N HIS A 282 -10.84 -17.07 20.18
CA HIS A 282 -9.74 -17.93 19.75
C HIS A 282 -8.38 -17.56 20.37
N GLY A 283 -8.22 -16.34 20.91
CA GLY A 283 -6.94 -15.84 21.42
C GLY A 283 -6.57 -16.26 22.85
N GLU A 284 -7.40 -17.04 23.56
CA GLU A 284 -7.03 -17.63 24.85
C GLU A 284 -6.52 -19.07 24.65
N GLY A 285 -5.23 -19.20 24.29
CA GLY A 285 -4.46 -20.45 24.19
C GLY A 285 -3.14 -20.37 24.92
#